data_AF-A0A7H4P5N4-F1
#
_entry.id   AF-A0A7H4P5N4-F1
#
_cell.length_a   1.000
_cell.length_b   1.000
_cell.length_c   1.000
_cell.angle_alpha   90.00
_cell.angle_beta   90.00
_cell.angle_gamma   90.00
#
_symmetry.space_group_name_H-M   'P 1'
#
loop_
_entity.id
_entity.type
_entity.pdbx_description
1 polymer ?
#
loop_
_entity_poly.entity_id
_entity_poly.type
_entity_poly.pdbx_seq_one_letter_code
_entity_poly.pdbx_strand_id
1 'polypeptide(L)'
;MNLPKVNALSQTNPNTELLAAQLIVSQEKIGGLPTVFVPGIPEDVVLITNLKNLSVYYQKGSLRRSIREEPHYNRVATYQSSNDDYVIEEYGMIAMIDGVTFA
;
A
#
# COMPACT_ATOMS: atom_id res chain seq x y z
N MET A 1 -8.24 13.36 -16.56
CA MET A 1 -7.90 12.35 -17.57
C MET A 1 -9.07 12.24 -18.54
N ASN A 2 -8.87 12.51 -19.83
CA ASN A 2 -9.96 12.57 -20.82
C ASN A 2 -10.12 11.19 -21.48
N LEU A 3 -11.30 10.56 -21.35
CA LEU A 3 -11.58 9.19 -21.83
C LEU A 3 -12.54 9.23 -23.03
N PRO A 4 -12.04 9.31 -24.27
CA PRO A 4 -12.86 9.59 -25.46
C PRO A 4 -13.83 8.47 -25.85
N LYS A 5 -13.62 7.22 -25.40
CA LYS A 5 -14.45 6.07 -25.76
C LYS A 5 -15.78 5.99 -25.00
N VAL A 6 -15.86 6.59 -23.80
CA VAL A 6 -17.08 6.60 -22.98
C VAL A 6 -18.07 7.65 -23.51
N ASN A 7 -17.57 8.81 -23.96
CA ASN A 7 -18.39 9.90 -24.48
C ASN A 7 -19.06 9.61 -25.83
N ALA A 8 -18.61 8.59 -26.57
CA ALA A 8 -19.13 8.27 -27.91
C ALA A 8 -20.41 7.41 -27.90
N LEU A 9 -20.79 6.84 -26.75
CA LEU A 9 -21.85 5.83 -26.67
C LEU A 9 -23.20 6.34 -26.12
N SER A 10 -23.29 7.59 -25.63
CA SER A 10 -24.47 8.04 -24.88
C SER A 10 -24.81 9.51 -25.15
N GLN A 11 -25.71 9.79 -26.10
CA GLN A 11 -26.19 11.16 -26.40
C GLN A 11 -27.26 11.65 -25.42
N THR A 12 -27.74 10.82 -24.50
CA THR A 12 -28.95 11.13 -23.71
C THR A 12 -28.69 11.40 -22.23
N ASN A 13 -27.57 10.95 -21.62
CA ASN A 13 -27.31 11.18 -20.18
C ASN A 13 -25.81 11.17 -19.77
N PRO A 14 -24.96 12.07 -20.35
CA PRO A 14 -23.51 12.06 -20.15
C PRO A 14 -23.06 12.24 -18.69
N ASN A 15 -23.82 12.96 -17.86
CA ASN A 15 -23.44 13.23 -16.47
C ASN A 15 -23.54 11.99 -15.56
N THR A 16 -24.52 11.11 -15.76
CA THR A 16 -24.70 9.93 -14.89
C THR A 16 -23.62 8.88 -15.15
N GLU A 17 -23.25 8.65 -16.41
CA GLU A 17 -22.16 7.74 -16.76
C GLU A 17 -20.78 8.30 -16.35
N LEU A 18 -20.56 9.61 -16.52
CA LEU A 18 -19.34 10.26 -16.02
C LEU A 18 -19.22 10.19 -14.49
N LEU A 19 -20.33 10.38 -13.76
CA LEU A 19 -20.37 10.21 -12.30
C LEU A 19 -20.17 8.75 -11.89
N ALA A 20 -20.78 7.79 -12.59
CA ALA A 20 -20.58 6.36 -12.34
C ALA A 20 -19.13 5.96 -12.61
N ALA A 21 -18.52 6.45 -13.69
CA ALA A 21 -17.11 6.24 -14.00
C ALA A 21 -16.19 6.89 -12.95
N GLN A 22 -16.48 8.10 -12.50
CA GLN A 22 -15.75 8.74 -11.40
C GLN A 22 -15.90 7.98 -10.09
N LEU A 23 -17.10 7.44 -9.80
CA LEU A 23 -17.33 6.60 -8.63
C LEU A 23 -16.56 5.27 -8.72
N ILE A 24 -16.53 4.63 -9.89
CA ILE A 24 -15.74 3.41 -10.13
C ILE A 24 -14.25 3.70 -9.99
N VAL A 25 -13.75 4.81 -10.53
CA VAL A 25 -12.34 5.22 -10.39
C VAL A 25 -12.01 5.60 -8.93
N SER A 26 -12.96 6.21 -8.21
CA SER A 26 -12.79 6.53 -6.78
C SER A 26 -12.83 5.28 -5.89
N GLN A 27 -13.43 4.20 -6.38
CA GLN A 27 -13.36 2.90 -5.74
C GLN A 27 -12.03 2.27 -6.18
N GLU A 28 -11.00 2.41 -5.36
CA GLU A 28 -9.71 1.73 -5.50
C GLU A 28 -9.90 0.20 -5.41
N LYS A 29 -10.47 -0.38 -6.47
CA LYS A 29 -10.82 -1.80 -6.55
C LYS A 29 -10.27 -2.39 -7.83
N ILE A 30 -9.65 -3.55 -7.72
CA ILE A 30 -9.14 -4.34 -8.84
C ILE A 30 -9.85 -5.69 -8.78
N GLY A 31 -10.46 -6.12 -9.89
CA GLY A 31 -11.22 -7.38 -9.94
C GLY A 31 -12.39 -7.44 -8.95
N GLY A 32 -12.94 -6.30 -8.54
CA GLY A 32 -14.00 -6.20 -7.52
C GLY A 32 -13.52 -6.27 -6.07
N LEU A 33 -12.21 -6.45 -5.83
CA LEU A 33 -11.61 -6.51 -4.50
C LEU A 33 -11.05 -5.13 -4.09
N PRO A 34 -11.14 -4.74 -2.80
CA PRO A 34 -10.51 -3.53 -2.30
C PRO A 34 -8.99 -3.61 -2.48
N THR A 35 -8.40 -2.50 -2.93
CA THR A 35 -6.97 -2.38 -3.18
C THR A 35 -6.40 -1.30 -2.26
N VAL A 36 -5.16 -1.50 -1.82
CA VAL A 36 -4.42 -0.52 -1.02
C VAL A 36 -3.02 -0.36 -1.62
N PHE A 37 -2.59 0.88 -1.75
CA PHE A 37 -1.22 1.20 -2.18
C PHE A 37 -0.40 1.55 -0.95
N VAL A 38 0.71 0.84 -0.75
CA VAL A 38 1.62 1.05 0.39
C VAL A 38 3.04 1.34 -0.11
N PRO A 39 3.78 2.23 0.54
CA PRO A 39 5.18 2.48 0.18
C PRO A 39 6.04 1.24 0.46
N GLY A 40 7.01 0.99 -0.42
CA GLY A 40 7.98 -0.12 -0.27
C GLY A 40 7.65 -1.40 -1.03
N ILE A 41 6.45 -1.53 -1.59
CA ILE A 41 6.14 -2.57 -2.60
C ILE A 41 6.75 -2.14 -3.96
N PRO A 42 7.46 -3.02 -4.68
CA PRO A 42 7.95 -2.72 -6.04
C PRO A 42 6.83 -2.42 -7.03
N GLU A 43 7.09 -1.60 -8.05
CA GLU A 43 6.06 -1.12 -9.00
C GLU A 43 5.45 -2.23 -9.86
N ASP A 44 6.19 -3.30 -10.11
CA ASP A 44 5.80 -4.45 -10.93
C ASP A 44 5.25 -5.63 -10.09
N VAL A 45 4.99 -5.40 -8.79
CA VAL A 45 4.54 -6.42 -7.85
C VAL A 45 3.13 -6.14 -7.35
N VAL A 46 2.30 -7.20 -7.28
CA VAL A 46 0.98 -7.20 -6.65
C VAL A 46 0.92 -8.31 -5.61
N LEU A 47 0.54 -7.96 -4.37
CA LEU A 47 0.34 -8.91 -3.28
C LEU A 47 -1.15 -9.03 -2.96
N ILE A 48 -1.66 -10.26 -2.99
CA ILE A 48 -3.05 -10.59 -2.70
C ILE A 48 -3.09 -11.36 -1.38
N THR A 49 -3.69 -10.77 -0.36
CA THR A 49 -3.87 -11.39 0.96
C THR A 49 -4.96 -10.66 1.75
N ASN A 50 -5.41 -11.25 2.86
CA ASN A 50 -6.15 -10.53 3.89
C ASN A 50 -5.16 -9.74 4.77
N LEU A 51 -5.43 -8.47 5.06
CA LEU A 51 -4.58 -7.67 5.95
C LEU A 51 -4.44 -8.25 7.36
N LYS A 52 -5.42 -9.05 7.82
CA LYS A 52 -5.34 -9.77 9.11
C LYS A 52 -4.35 -10.94 9.10
N ASN A 53 -3.90 -11.38 7.93
CA ASN A 53 -2.88 -12.44 7.78
C ASN A 53 -1.45 -11.90 7.94
N LEU A 54 -1.30 -10.57 7.93
CA LEU A 54 -0.02 -9.90 8.09
C LEU A 54 0.11 -9.43 9.53
N SER A 55 1.19 -9.87 10.20
CA SER A 55 1.45 -9.57 11.59
C SER A 55 2.84 -8.97 11.77
N VAL A 56 2.94 -8.13 12.80
CA VAL A 56 4.22 -7.61 13.29
C VAL A 56 4.35 -8.05 14.75
N TYR A 57 5.36 -8.87 15.02
CA TYR A 57 5.73 -9.26 16.37
C TYR A 57 6.82 -8.32 16.87
N TYR A 58 6.73 -7.96 18.15
CA TYR A 58 7.76 -7.17 18.81
C TYR A 58 8.05 -7.73 20.19
N GLN A 59 9.33 -7.75 20.55
CA GLN A 59 9.72 -8.22 21.87
C GLN A 59 9.37 -7.16 22.92
N LYS A 60 8.51 -7.52 23.89
CA LYS A 60 8.14 -6.64 25.00
C LYS A 60 9.39 -6.20 25.78
N GLY A 61 9.50 -4.89 26.03
CA GLY A 61 10.62 -4.29 26.74
C GLY A 61 11.90 -4.11 25.92
N SER A 62 11.92 -4.49 24.63
CA SER A 62 13.10 -4.30 23.77
C SER A 62 13.29 -2.87 23.28
N LEU A 63 12.23 -2.05 23.28
CA LEU A 63 12.29 -0.67 22.84
C LEU A 63 13.14 0.16 23.81
N ARG A 64 14.33 0.54 23.35
CA ARG A 64 15.28 1.35 24.10
C ARG A 64 15.67 2.59 23.31
N ARG A 65 15.71 3.73 24.00
CA ARG A 65 16.11 5.04 23.45
C ARG A 65 17.21 5.65 24.31
N SER A 66 18.27 6.15 23.67
CA SER A 66 19.35 6.90 24.29
C SER A 66 19.54 8.21 23.54
N ILE A 67 19.73 9.31 24.27
CA ILE A 67 20.02 10.63 23.70
C ILE A 67 21.43 11.00 24.14
N ARG A 68 22.30 11.35 23.20
CA ARG A 68 23.69 11.69 23.45
C ARG A 68 24.06 12.99 22.77
N GLU A 69 24.72 13.87 23.50
CA GLU A 69 25.38 15.02 22.87
C GLU A 69 26.67 14.57 22.19
N GLU A 70 26.85 14.99 20.94
CA GLU A 70 28.03 14.71 20.14
C GLU A 70 28.71 16.02 19.73
N PRO A 71 29.48 16.64 20.65
CA PRO A 71 30.09 17.94 20.41
C PRO A 71 31.03 17.96 19.19
N HIS A 72 31.70 16.84 18.93
CA HIS A 72 32.58 16.64 17.78
C HIS A 72 31.89 16.82 16.43
N TYR A 73 30.57 16.59 16.38
CA TYR A 73 29.73 16.78 15.20
C TYR A 73 28.75 17.95 15.36
N ASN A 74 28.87 18.73 16.44
CA ASN A 74 27.96 19.82 16.81
C ASN A 74 26.47 19.41 16.69
N ARG A 75 26.09 18.27 17.29
CA ARG A 75 24.71 17.75 17.22
C ARG A 75 24.32 17.00 18.49
N VAL A 76 23.01 16.81 18.66
CA VAL A 76 22.44 15.87 19.62
C VAL A 76 21.91 14.67 18.84
N ALA A 77 22.39 13.47 19.15
CA ALA A 77 22.00 12.23 18.49
C ALA A 77 20.99 11.45 19.33
N THR A 78 19.96 10.93 18.68
CA THR A 78 19.01 9.99 19.29
C THR A 78 19.26 8.61 18.71
N TYR A 79 19.57 7.66 19.58
CA TYR A 79 19.76 6.25 19.27
C TYR A 79 18.53 5.48 19.74
N GLN A 80 17.85 4.80 18.82
CA GLN A 80 16.69 3.97 19.13
C GLN A 80 16.90 2.56 18.59
N SER A 81 16.51 1.56 19.38
CA SER A 81 16.57 0.15 19.01
C SER A 81 15.31 -0.54 19.51
N SER A 82 14.75 -1.40 18.68
CA SER A 82 13.66 -2.33 18.96
C SER A 82 13.99 -3.69 18.35
N ASN A 83 13.36 -4.74 18.86
CA ASN A 83 13.43 -6.08 18.28
C ASN A 83 12.05 -6.44 17.74
N ASP A 84 11.90 -6.30 16.42
CA ASP A 84 10.65 -6.46 15.68
C ASP A 84 10.82 -7.50 14.57
N ASP A 85 9.76 -8.23 14.24
CA ASP A 85 9.72 -9.26 13.21
C ASP A 85 8.42 -9.20 12.40
N TYR A 86 8.50 -9.47 11.10
CA TYR A 86 7.38 -9.41 10.17
C TYR A 86 6.98 -10.83 9.77
N VAL A 87 5.72 -11.18 10.03
CA VAL A 87 5.25 -12.56 9.89
C VAL A 87 4.00 -12.60 9.01
N ILE A 88 3.98 -13.56 8.10
CA ILE A 88 2.77 -14.02 7.41
C ILE A 88 2.25 -15.21 8.21
N GLU A 89 1.05 -15.10 8.78
CA GLU A 89 0.50 -16.11 9.68
C GLU A 89 0.19 -17.42 8.97
N GLU A 90 -0.39 -17.33 7.77
CA GLU A 90 -0.75 -18.48 6.94
C GLU A 90 -0.32 -18.25 5.49
N TYR A 91 0.63 -19.08 5.03
CA TYR A 91 1.16 -19.00 3.67
C TYR A 91 0.16 -19.47 2.60
N GLY A 92 -0.84 -20.29 2.96
CA GLY A 92 -1.91 -20.67 2.03
C GLY A 92 -2.88 -19.54 1.68
N MET A 93 -2.85 -18.42 2.42
CA MET A 93 -3.75 -17.28 2.25
C MET A 93 -3.10 -16.07 1.55
N ILE A 94 -1.95 -16.27 0.91
CA ILE A 94 -1.21 -15.21 0.22
C ILE A 94 -0.80 -15.64 -1.19
N ALA A 95 -0.86 -14.71 -2.13
CA ALA A 95 -0.30 -14.86 -3.47
C ALA A 95 0.43 -13.58 -3.86
N MET A 96 1.63 -13.71 -4.42
CA MET A 96 2.40 -12.60 -4.97
C MET A 96 2.56 -12.79 -6.47
N ILE A 97 2.30 -11.72 -7.21
CA ILE A 97 2.53 -11.62 -8.64
C ILE A 97 3.66 -10.62 -8.82
N ASP A 98 4.67 -10.97 -9.61
CA ASP A 98 5.86 -10.17 -9.87
C ASP A 98 6.08 -10.05 -11.39
N GLY A 99 6.76 -9.00 -11.84
CA GLY A 99 7.04 -8.74 -13.25
C GLY A 99 5.82 -8.27 -14.05
N VAL A 100 4.89 -7.55 -13.42
CA VAL A 100 3.71 -6.98 -14.10
C VAL A 100 4.15 -5.87 -15.05
N THR A 101 3.98 -6.09 -16.35
CA THR A 101 4.25 -5.09 -17.40
C THR A 101 2.96 -4.66 -18.09
N PHE A 102 2.88 -3.39 -18.49
CA PHE A 102 1.81 -2.92 -19.35
C PHE A 102 2.00 -3.48 -20.77
N ALA A 103 0.90 -3.95 -21.39
CA ALA A 103 0.89 -4.48 -22.75
C ALA A 103 0.83 -3.36 -23.81
#